data_AF-B7K4Y2-F1
#
_entry.id   AF-B7K4Y2-F1
#
_cell.length_a   1.000
_cell.length_b   1.000
_cell.length_c   1.000
_cell.angle_alpha   90.00
_cell.angle_beta   90.00
_cell.angle_gamma   90.00
#
_symmetry.space_group_name_H-M   'P 1'
#
loop_
_entity.id
_entity.type
_entity.pdbx_description
1 polymer ?
#
loop_
_entity_poly.entity_id
_entity_poly.type
_entity_poly.pdbx_seq_one_letter_code
_entity_poly.pdbx_strand_id
1 'polypeptide(L)'
;MINTTSLNTKLSLSAEGCEVLENTAQQLGIDLTELWQKIASKEIILVQSEKIEDLLDTISGLKGLLSAKEEGTTSWEEIKAEAESDD
;
A
#
# COMPACT_ATOMS: atom_id res chain seq x y z
N MET A 1 -17.50 19.61 6.67
CA MET A 1 -17.32 19.30 5.23
C MET A 1 -15.86 18.92 5.04
N ILE A 2 -15.55 17.64 4.82
CA ILE A 2 -14.18 17.20 4.56
C ILE A 2 -13.92 17.47 3.08
N ASN A 3 -12.94 18.32 2.80
CA ASN A 3 -12.53 18.72 1.47
C ASN A 3 -11.70 17.55 0.87
N THR A 4 -12.29 16.75 -0.04
CA THR A 4 -11.70 15.53 -0.61
C THR A 4 -10.63 15.79 -1.68
N THR A 5 -10.08 17.00 -1.75
CA THR A 5 -9.35 17.52 -2.92
C THR A 5 -7.85 17.18 -2.95
N SER A 6 -7.34 16.19 -2.22
CA SER A 6 -5.89 15.86 -2.30
C SER A 6 -5.57 14.37 -2.18
N LEU A 7 -6.25 13.54 -2.98
CA LEU A 7 -5.86 12.14 -3.21
C LEU A 7 -5.69 11.78 -4.69
N ASN A 8 -5.60 12.79 -5.57
CA ASN A 8 -5.25 12.59 -6.98
C ASN A 8 -3.74 12.78 -7.21
N THR A 9 -2.90 11.98 -6.56
CA THR A 9 -1.72 11.49 -7.29
C THR A 9 -2.30 10.50 -8.29
N LYS A 10 -2.45 10.91 -9.56
CA LYS A 10 -2.93 10.04 -10.65
C LYS A 10 -2.07 8.77 -10.65
N LEU A 11 -2.58 7.70 -10.04
CA LEU A 11 -2.07 6.36 -10.26
C LEU A 11 -2.50 6.01 -11.69
N SER A 12 -1.62 6.27 -12.66
CA SER A 12 -1.85 5.90 -14.05
C SER A 12 -1.67 4.39 -14.16
N LEU A 13 -2.74 3.65 -13.88
CA LEU A 13 -2.78 2.21 -14.09
C LEU A 13 -2.94 1.91 -15.58
N SER A 14 -2.31 0.82 -16.02
CA SER A 14 -2.66 0.23 -17.31
C SER A 14 -4.11 -0.26 -17.31
N ALA A 15 -4.68 -0.50 -18.50
CA ALA A 15 -6.02 -1.08 -18.60
C ALA A 15 -6.12 -2.41 -17.83
N GLU A 16 -5.07 -3.24 -17.90
CA GLU A 16 -4.95 -4.48 -17.13
C GLU A 16 -4.92 -4.22 -15.62
N GLY A 17 -4.24 -3.16 -15.17
CA GLY A 17 -4.24 -2.77 -13.76
C GLY A 17 -5.61 -2.35 -13.23
N CYS A 18 -6.42 -1.68 -14.05
CA CYS A 18 -7.80 -1.35 -13.70
C CYS A 18 -8.69 -2.61 -13.61
N GLU A 19 -8.56 -3.55 -14.55
CA GLU A 19 -9.32 -4.81 -14.55
C GLU A 19 -8.98 -5.67 -13.32
N VAL A 20 -7.71 -5.71 -12.91
CA VAL A 20 -7.29 -6.40 -11.68
C VAL A 20 -7.93 -5.77 -10.44
N LEU A 21 -7.99 -4.44 -10.36
CA LEU A 21 -8.64 -3.76 -9.24
C LEU A 21 -10.15 -4.00 -9.21
N GLU A 22 -10.82 -3.99 -10.35
CA GLU A 22 -12.26 -4.28 -10.44
C GLU A 22 -12.56 -5.72 -9.97
N ASN A 23 -11.78 -6.69 -10.43
CA ASN A 23 -11.88 -8.08 -9.96
C ASN A 23 -11.59 -8.20 -8.45
N THR A 24 -10.60 -7.46 -7.94
CA THR A 24 -10.25 -7.47 -6.51
C THR A 24 -11.38 -6.88 -5.67
N ALA A 25 -11.98 -5.76 -6.09
CA ALA A 25 -13.13 -5.17 -5.43
C ALA A 25 -14.30 -6.17 -5.37
N GLN A 26 -14.59 -6.85 -6.48
CA GLN A 26 -15.63 -7.87 -6.55
C GLN A 26 -15.36 -9.07 -5.62
N GLN A 27 -14.12 -9.55 -5.55
CA GLN A 27 -13.73 -10.64 -4.65
C GLN A 27 -13.85 -10.27 -3.16
N LEU A 28 -13.57 -9.00 -2.84
CA LEU A 28 -13.74 -8.46 -1.49
C LEU A 28 -15.19 -8.09 -1.16
N GLY A 29 -16.09 -8.12 -2.15
CA GLY A 29 -17.50 -7.74 -1.99
C GLY A 29 -17.71 -6.24 -1.74
N ILE A 30 -16.74 -5.41 -2.14
CA ILE A 30 -16.78 -3.95 -2.00
C ILE A 30 -16.84 -3.29 -3.38
N ASP A 31 -17.25 -2.02 -3.44
CA ASP A 31 -17.19 -1.26 -4.69
C ASP A 31 -15.79 -0.71 -4.95
N LEU A 32 -15.48 -0.40 -6.21
CA LEU A 32 -14.16 0.09 -6.61
C LEU A 32 -13.79 1.41 -5.89
N THR A 33 -14.76 2.28 -5.64
CA THR A 33 -14.57 3.53 -4.89
C THR A 33 -14.17 3.24 -3.45
N GLU A 34 -14.84 2.28 -2.79
CA GLU A 34 -14.47 1.83 -1.45
C GLU A 34 -13.06 1.22 -1.43
N LEU A 35 -12.69 0.41 -2.42
CA LEU A 35 -11.33 -0.11 -2.56
C LEU A 35 -10.31 1.04 -2.68
N TRP A 36 -10.58 2.05 -3.49
CA TRP A 36 -9.74 3.24 -3.61
C TRP A 36 -9.64 4.03 -2.31
N GLN A 37 -10.74 4.15 -1.57
CA GLN A 37 -10.73 4.80 -0.26
C GLN A 37 -9.87 4.04 0.74
N LYS A 38 -9.90 2.69 0.72
CA LYS A 38 -9.07 1.84 1.57
C LYS A 38 -7.58 1.91 1.20
N ILE A 39 -7.27 2.03 -0.09
CA ILE A 39 -5.90 2.30 -0.55
C ILE A 39 -5.46 3.69 -0.07
N ALA A 40 -6.31 4.70 -0.24
CA ALA A 40 -6.06 6.07 0.19
C ALA A 40 -5.89 6.23 1.72
N SER A 41 -6.67 5.49 2.50
CA SER A 41 -6.61 5.46 3.96
C SER A 41 -5.46 4.60 4.48
N LYS A 42 -4.68 3.96 3.59
CA LYS A 42 -3.57 3.04 3.90
C LYS A 42 -4.02 1.76 4.62
N GLU A 43 -5.30 1.40 4.52
CA GLU A 43 -5.80 0.09 4.96
C GLU A 43 -5.39 -1.03 4.01
N ILE A 44 -5.20 -0.72 2.73
CA ILE A 44 -4.76 -1.64 1.68
C ILE A 44 -3.51 -1.09 1.00
N ILE A 45 -2.51 -1.96 0.80
CA ILE A 45 -1.30 -1.64 0.05
C ILE A 45 -1.39 -2.33 -1.30
N LEU A 46 -1.31 -1.54 -2.38
CA LEU A 46 -1.22 -2.06 -3.74
C LEU A 46 0.25 -2.20 -4.12
N VAL A 47 0.69 -3.40 -4.48
CA VAL A 47 2.05 -3.66 -4.96
C VAL A 47 1.96 -4.14 -6.40
N GLN A 48 2.51 -3.35 -7.33
CA GLN A 48 2.72 -3.76 -8.71
C GLN A 48 4.14 -4.29 -8.84
N SER A 49 4.30 -5.52 -9.28
CA SER A 49 5.61 -6.13 -9.52
C SER A 49 5.61 -6.91 -10.82
N GLU A 50 6.73 -6.86 -11.55
CA GLU A 50 6.97 -7.68 -12.74
C GLU A 50 7.40 -9.11 -12.37
N LYS A 51 7.98 -9.31 -11.17
CA LYS A 51 8.48 -10.59 -10.69
C LYS A 51 7.93 -10.93 -9.32
N ILE A 52 7.63 -12.21 -9.13
CA ILE A 52 7.15 -12.74 -7.85
C ILE A 52 8.22 -12.60 -6.75
N GLU A 53 9.49 -12.69 -7.10
CA GLU A 53 10.63 -12.54 -6.18
C GLU A 53 10.60 -11.17 -5.47
N ASP A 54 10.44 -10.09 -6.23
CA ASP A 54 10.35 -8.73 -5.69
C ASP A 54 9.12 -8.55 -4.77
N LEU A 55 8.01 -9.24 -5.08
CA LEU A 55 6.83 -9.24 -4.23
C LEU A 55 7.07 -9.99 -2.90
N LEU A 56 7.79 -11.11 -2.94
CA LEU A 56 8.13 -11.88 -1.73
C LEU A 56 9.09 -11.12 -0.81
N ASP A 57 10.06 -10.41 -1.37
CA ASP A 57 10.96 -9.55 -0.61
C ASP A 57 10.19 -8.38 0.04
N THR A 58 9.28 -7.76 -0.71
CA THR A 58 8.39 -6.71 -0.19
C THR A 58 7.52 -7.22 0.97
N ILE A 59 6.91 -8.40 0.83
CA ILE A 59 6.09 -9.01 1.89
C ILE A 59 6.96 -9.33 3.12
N SER A 60 8.18 -9.81 2.91
CA SER A 60 9.12 -10.13 4.00
C SER A 60 9.53 -8.88 4.78
N GLY A 61 9.81 -7.78 4.09
CA GLY A 61 10.07 -6.47 4.72
C GLY A 61 8.86 -5.97 5.52
N LEU A 62 7.65 -6.06 4.96
CA LEU A 62 6.41 -5.66 5.66
C LEU A 62 6.16 -6.48 6.92
N LYS A 63 6.43 -7.80 6.89
CA LYS A 63 6.37 -8.65 8.09
C LYS A 63 7.38 -8.21 9.14
N GLY A 64 8.62 -7.92 8.74
CA GLY A 64 9.65 -7.41 9.64
C GLY A 64 9.23 -6.12 10.35
N LEU A 65 8.64 -5.17 9.62
CA LEU A 65 8.11 -3.92 10.17
C LEU A 65 6.96 -4.14 11.16
N LEU A 66 6.06 -5.08 10.87
CA LEU A 66 4.98 -5.46 11.78
C LEU A 66 5.52 -6.08 13.08
N SER A 67 6.47 -7.00 12.97
CA SER A 67 7.11 -7.63 14.14
C SER A 67 7.87 -6.61 14.99
N ALA A 68 8.61 -5.69 14.38
CA ALA A 68 9.33 -4.63 15.09
C ALA A 68 8.38 -3.69 15.87
N LYS A 69 7.21 -3.38 15.30
CA LYS A 69 6.15 -2.62 15.99
C LYS A 69 5.60 -3.37 17.20
N GLU A 70 5.38 -4.68 17.08
CA GLU A 70 4.86 -5.51 18.18
C GLU A 70 5.88 -5.70 19.31
N GLU A 71 7.16 -5.77 18.96
CA GLU A 71 8.26 -5.87 19.92
C GLU A 71 8.56 -4.54 20.63
N GLY A 72 7.97 -3.42 20.18
CA GLY A 72 8.18 -2.10 20.77
C GLY A 72 9.63 -1.62 20.68
N THR A 73 10.41 -2.18 19.75
CA THR A 73 11.86 -2.02 19.67
C THR A 73 12.31 -0.89 18.76
N THR A 74 11.40 -0.24 18.05
CA THR A 74 11.72 0.92 17.20
C THR A 74 10.52 1.85 17.07
N SER A 75 10.75 3.13 17.39
CA SER A 75 9.75 4.18 17.13
C SER A 75 9.63 4.37 15.62
N TRP A 76 8.43 4.60 15.09
CA TRP A 76 8.22 4.84 13.65
C TRP A 76 9.06 6.02 13.12
N GLU A 77 9.40 6.95 14.01
CA GLU A 77 10.28 8.08 13.78
C GLU A 77 11.74 7.67 13.49
N GLU A 78 12.23 6.58 14.10
CA GLU A 78 13.59 6.06 13.88
C GLU A 78 13.68 5.32 12.53
N ILE A 79 12.68 4.48 12.23
CA ILE A 79 12.60 3.76 10.95
C ILE A 79 12.53 4.75 9.77
N LYS A 80 11.77 5.84 9.95
CA LYS A 80 11.66 6.88 8.93
C LYS A 80 12.96 7.65 8.73
N ALA A 81 13.65 7.99 9.82
CA ALA A 81 14.93 8.70 9.76
C ALA A 81 16.02 7.86 9.07
N GLU A 82 16.03 6.54 9.28
CA GLU A 82 17.00 5.64 8.66
C GLU A 82 16.74 5.51 7.14
N ALA A 83 15.47 5.36 6.74
CA ALA A 83 15.08 5.30 5.32
C ALA A 83 15.33 6.61 4.55
N GLU A 84 15.34 7.78 5.22
CA GLU A 84 15.63 9.08 4.61
C GLU A 84 17.14 9.43 4.62
N SER A 85 17.98 8.58 5.23
CA SER A 85 19.43 8.82 5.37
C SER A 85 20.32 8.07 4.37
N ASP A 86 19.73 7.24 3.51
CA ASP A 86 20.42 6.43 2.49
C ASP A 86 20.39 7.08 1.08
N ASP A 87 20.41 8.43 1.02
CA ASP A 87 20.60 9.26 -0.20
C ASP A 87 21.99 9.92 -0.22
#